data_AF-A0A2W6DZF7-F1
#
_entry.id   AF-A0A2W6DZF7-F1
#
_cell.length_a   1.000
_cell.length_b   1.000
_cell.length_c   1.000
_cell.angle_alpha   90.00
_cell.angle_beta   90.00
_cell.angle_gamma   90.00
#
_symmetry.space_group_name_H-M   'P 1'
#
loop_
_entity.id
_entity.type
_entity.pdbx_description
1 polymer ?
#
loop_
_entity_poly.entity_id
_entity_poly.type
_entity_poly.pdbx_seq_one_letter_code
_entity_poly.pdbx_strand_id
1 'polypeptide(L)'
;MPDSADDATLSDKLANLEGRAMRDLPDRDHSDRHHRPRPSGDRCREGRRHGRCAIPSAAKLMAFEMLDADTSTGERRLFAMVDAVCCVLAHNGRYGGEETARLVLETVVHPTVAKAAVRLLADSMES
;
A
#
# COMPACT_ATOMS: atom_id res chain seq x y z
N MET A 1 18.40 -22.77 -30.04
CA MET A 1 18.38 -22.91 -28.58
C MET A 1 18.38 -21.51 -27.98
N PRO A 2 17.23 -20.94 -27.59
CA PRO A 2 17.23 -19.74 -26.76
C PRO A 2 17.28 -20.15 -25.28
N ASP A 3 18.23 -19.56 -24.57
CA ASP A 3 18.47 -19.61 -23.14
C ASP A 3 17.29 -18.96 -22.41
N SER A 4 16.54 -19.74 -21.63
CA SER A 4 15.37 -19.32 -20.86
C SER A 4 15.72 -19.37 -19.39
N ALA A 5 16.45 -18.36 -18.91
CA ALA A 5 16.89 -18.28 -17.52
C ALA A 5 16.46 -16.96 -16.82
N ASP A 6 15.32 -16.38 -17.21
CA ASP A 6 14.78 -15.17 -16.59
C ASP A 6 13.34 -15.34 -16.03
N ASP A 7 12.95 -16.58 -15.70
CA ASP A 7 11.75 -16.85 -14.88
C ASP A 7 12.13 -17.11 -13.42
N ALA A 8 13.08 -16.30 -12.91
CA ALA A 8 13.27 -16.16 -11.48
C ALA A 8 12.06 -15.39 -10.96
N THR A 9 11.03 -16.17 -10.64
CA THR A 9 9.70 -15.81 -10.16
C THR A 9 9.70 -14.45 -9.48
N LEU A 10 8.93 -13.50 -10.01
CA LEU A 10 8.72 -12.18 -9.39
C LEU A 10 8.37 -12.28 -7.89
N SER A 11 7.77 -13.41 -7.49
CA SER A 11 7.54 -13.84 -6.11
C SER A 11 8.80 -13.92 -5.23
N ASP A 12 9.94 -14.44 -5.73
CA ASP A 12 11.21 -14.50 -5.00
C ASP A 12 11.83 -13.10 -4.78
N LYS A 13 11.59 -12.18 -5.73
CA LYS A 13 12.06 -10.79 -5.61
C LYS A 13 11.30 -10.01 -4.54
N LEU A 14 10.03 -10.37 -4.29
CA LEU A 14 9.20 -9.76 -3.25
C LEU A 14 9.56 -10.26 -1.85
N ALA A 15 9.90 -11.55 -1.70
CA ALA A 15 10.34 -12.12 -0.43
C ALA A 15 11.62 -11.46 0.12
N ASN A 16 12.48 -10.93 -0.76
CA ASN A 16 13.77 -10.32 -0.38
C ASN A 16 13.70 -8.87 0.10
N LEU A 17 12.53 -8.21 0.07
CA LEU A 17 12.38 -6.81 0.51
C LEU A 17 11.95 -6.66 1.98
N GLU A 18 11.59 -7.75 2.65
CA GLU A 18 11.06 -7.72 4.03
C GLU A 18 12.15 -7.60 5.13
N GLY A 19 13.42 -7.50 4.76
CA GLY A 19 14.57 -7.70 5.66
C GLY A 19 15.43 -6.48 6.03
N ARG A 20 15.09 -5.24 5.66
CA ARG A 20 15.91 -4.07 6.05
C ARG A 20 15.44 -3.45 7.36
N ALA A 21 15.93 -4.05 8.44
CA ALA A 21 15.98 -3.46 9.77
C ALA A 21 16.70 -2.11 9.73
N MET A 22 15.97 -1.02 10.00
CA MET A 22 16.58 0.25 10.39
C MET A 22 17.15 0.10 11.80
N ARG A 23 18.48 0.01 11.87
CA ARG A 23 19.24 0.26 13.09
C ARG A 23 20.08 1.51 12.90
N ASP A 24 20.11 2.27 13.99
CA ASP A 24 21.08 3.27 14.41
C ASP A 24 21.06 4.65 13.74
N LEU A 25 20.42 5.61 14.42
CA LEU A 25 20.99 6.95 14.58
C LEU A 25 20.70 7.48 16.01
N PRO A 26 21.60 8.31 16.57
CA PRO A 26 21.82 8.40 18.00
C PRO A 26 20.95 9.43 18.71
N ASP A 27 20.79 9.11 19.99
CA ASP A 27 20.32 9.88 21.12
C ASP A 27 20.96 11.29 21.20
N ARG A 28 20.13 12.34 21.23
CA ARG A 28 20.53 13.65 21.76
C ARG A 28 19.34 14.39 22.35
N ASP A 29 19.14 14.06 23.62
CA ASP A 29 18.49 14.82 24.67
C ASP A 29 19.12 16.22 24.85
N HIS A 30 18.32 17.30 24.84
CA HIS A 30 18.24 18.30 25.93
C HIS A 30 17.28 19.45 25.58
N SER A 31 16.08 19.35 26.18
CA SER A 31 15.28 20.39 26.84
C SER A 31 15.44 21.87 26.47
N ASP A 32 14.34 22.49 26.05
CA ASP A 32 13.91 23.73 26.72
C ASP A 32 12.37 23.82 26.85
N ARG A 33 11.93 24.11 28.07
CA ARG A 33 10.54 24.17 28.53
C ARG A 33 10.14 25.65 28.40
N HIS A 34 8.99 26.06 27.89
CA HIS A 34 7.73 26.07 28.62
C HIS A 34 6.62 26.67 27.72
N HIS A 35 5.68 25.86 27.25
CA HIS A 35 4.28 26.23 27.14
C HIS A 35 3.43 24.96 27.11
N ARG A 36 2.85 24.61 28.27
CA ARG A 36 1.84 23.54 28.39
C ARG A 36 0.49 24.07 27.90
N PRO A 37 -0.22 23.26 27.11
CA PRO A 37 -1.53 22.78 27.52
C PRO A 37 -1.44 21.31 27.97
N ARG A 38 -2.35 20.92 28.87
CA ARG A 38 -2.39 19.60 29.51
C ARG A 38 -2.72 18.46 28.54
N PRO A 39 -2.29 17.23 28.85
CA PRO A 39 -2.39 16.06 27.98
C PRO A 39 -3.78 15.44 28.09
N SER A 40 -4.43 15.19 26.96
CA SER A 40 -5.61 14.35 26.87
C SER A 40 -5.26 13.18 25.96
N GLY A 41 -5.01 12.01 26.56
CA GLY A 41 -4.87 10.69 25.94
C GLY A 41 -3.73 10.58 24.94
N ASP A 42 -2.50 10.26 25.35
CA ASP A 42 -2.12 8.87 25.60
C ASP A 42 -3.03 7.84 24.90
N ARG A 43 -2.74 7.61 23.62
CA ARG A 43 -2.75 6.26 23.03
C ARG A 43 -1.91 6.19 21.74
N CYS A 44 -0.67 6.67 21.76
CA CYS A 44 0.38 6.18 20.85
C CYS A 44 1.01 4.88 21.40
N ARG A 45 0.16 3.99 21.92
CA ARG A 45 0.55 2.66 22.41
C ARG A 45 -0.48 1.63 21.94
N GLU A 46 -0.67 1.56 20.63
CA GLU A 46 -1.29 0.42 19.97
C GLU A 46 -0.23 -0.33 19.16
N GLY A 47 0.77 -0.81 19.91
CA GLY A 47 1.56 -1.93 19.45
C GLY A 47 0.66 -3.14 19.28
N ARG A 48 0.76 -3.77 18.10
CA ARG A 48 0.48 -5.19 17.88
C ARG A 48 -0.98 -5.61 18.08
N ARG A 49 -1.92 -5.09 17.26
CA ARG A 49 -3.25 -5.74 17.02
C ARG A 49 -4.11 -5.17 15.90
N HIS A 50 -3.59 -4.36 14.98
CA HIS A 50 -4.23 -4.28 13.66
C HIS A 50 -3.80 -5.54 12.92
N GLY A 51 -4.63 -6.59 13.00
CA GLY A 51 -4.51 -7.70 12.07
C GLY A 51 -4.44 -7.08 10.68
N ARG A 52 -3.28 -7.21 10.04
CA ARG A 52 -3.07 -6.63 8.71
C ARG A 52 -4.19 -7.24 7.86
N CYS A 53 -5.20 -6.45 7.50
CA CYS A 53 -6.03 -6.73 6.34
C CYS A 53 -5.07 -6.59 5.16
N ALA A 54 -4.26 -7.63 4.98
CA ALA A 54 -3.24 -7.70 3.97
C ALA A 54 -3.98 -8.09 2.71
N ILE A 55 -4.20 -7.11 1.84
CA ILE A 55 -4.72 -7.35 0.50
C ILE A 55 -3.88 -8.46 -0.15
N PRO A 56 -4.48 -9.60 -0.53
CA PRO A 56 -3.75 -10.72 -1.10
C PRO A 56 -2.99 -10.30 -2.36
N SER A 57 -1.80 -10.87 -2.57
CA SER A 57 -0.99 -10.59 -3.76
C SER A 57 -1.73 -10.88 -5.07
N ALA A 58 -2.63 -11.87 -5.09
CA ALA A 58 -3.49 -12.17 -6.24
C ALA A 58 -4.43 -11.00 -6.59
N ALA A 59 -5.02 -10.34 -5.59
CA ALA A 59 -5.88 -9.18 -5.82
C ALA A 59 -5.08 -7.98 -6.37
N LYS A 60 -3.86 -7.77 -5.86
CA LYS A 60 -2.94 -6.75 -6.40
C LYS A 60 -2.60 -7.00 -7.87
N LEU A 61 -2.36 -8.26 -8.25
CA LEU A 61 -2.06 -8.63 -9.65
C LEU A 61 -3.27 -8.44 -10.56
N MET A 62 -4.47 -8.83 -10.14
CA MET A 62 -5.68 -8.58 -10.93
C MET A 62 -5.97 -7.09 -11.10
N ALA A 63 -5.75 -6.28 -10.05
CA ALA A 63 -5.86 -4.83 -10.16
C ALA A 63 -4.81 -4.25 -11.11
N PHE A 64 -3.57 -4.74 -11.06
CA PHE A 64 -2.52 -4.33 -11.99
C PHE A 64 -2.91 -4.63 -13.45
N GLU A 65 -3.30 -5.87 -13.75
CA GLU A 65 -3.69 -6.27 -15.11
C GLU A 65 -4.85 -5.42 -15.65
N MET A 66 -5.84 -5.16 -14.79
CA MET A 66 -6.99 -4.32 -15.15
C MET A 66 -6.59 -2.88 -15.48
N LEU A 67 -5.65 -2.30 -14.72
CA LEU A 67 -5.17 -0.95 -14.96
C LEU A 67 -4.25 -0.89 -16.18
N ASP A 68 -3.36 -1.88 -16.37
CA ASP A 68 -2.44 -1.97 -17.51
C ASP A 68 -3.19 -2.08 -18.84
N ALA A 69 -4.32 -2.79 -18.86
CA ALA A 69 -5.20 -2.86 -20.02
C ALA A 69 -5.83 -1.50 -20.41
N ASP A 70 -5.98 -0.57 -19.45
CA ASP A 70 -6.64 0.73 -19.65
C ASP A 70 -5.65 1.91 -19.74
N THR A 71 -4.36 1.68 -19.46
CA THR A 71 -3.33 2.72 -19.45
C THR A 71 -2.01 2.27 -20.07
N SER A 72 -1.31 3.16 -20.76
CA SER A 72 0.06 2.89 -21.26
C SER A 72 1.14 3.32 -20.27
N THR A 73 0.79 3.41 -18.98
CA THR A 73 1.73 3.80 -17.93
C THR A 73 2.73 2.69 -17.68
N GLY A 74 4.03 3.01 -17.64
CA GLY A 74 5.06 1.98 -17.43
C GLY A 74 4.85 1.13 -16.17
N GLU A 75 5.08 -0.17 -16.29
CA GLU A 75 4.79 -1.21 -15.29
C GLU A 75 5.23 -0.85 -13.86
N ARG A 76 6.46 -0.34 -13.70
CA ARG A 76 6.99 0.06 -12.37
C ARG A 76 6.13 1.11 -11.68
N ARG A 77 5.65 2.09 -12.46
CA ARG A 77 4.82 3.18 -11.93
C ARG A 77 3.42 2.68 -11.60
N LEU A 78 2.90 1.77 -12.41
CA LEU A 78 1.60 1.16 -12.16
C LEU A 78 1.62 0.27 -10.91
N PHE A 79 2.67 -0.53 -10.73
CA PHE A 79 2.87 -1.34 -9.53
C PHE A 79 2.95 -0.48 -8.26
N ALA A 80 3.74 0.60 -8.30
CA ALA A 80 3.84 1.54 -7.18
C ALA A 80 2.48 2.19 -6.85
N MET A 81 1.64 2.42 -7.86
CA MET A 81 0.30 2.97 -7.68
C MET A 81 -0.65 1.96 -7.03
N VAL A 82 -0.65 0.71 -7.48
CA VAL A 82 -1.42 -0.37 -6.85
C VAL A 82 -1.01 -0.51 -5.39
N ASP A 83 0.28 -0.47 -5.08
CA ASP A 83 0.75 -0.59 -3.70
C ASP A 83 0.35 0.62 -2.84
N ALA A 84 0.44 1.84 -3.39
CA ALA A 84 -0.05 3.05 -2.72
C ALA A 84 -1.56 2.99 -2.43
N VAL A 85 -2.36 2.52 -3.39
CA VAL A 85 -3.80 2.30 -3.21
C VAL A 85 -4.07 1.27 -2.12
N CYS A 86 -3.30 0.18 -2.08
CA CYS A 86 -3.41 -0.81 -1.01
C CYS A 86 -3.11 -0.20 0.37
N CYS A 87 -2.10 0.66 0.47
CA CYS A 87 -1.82 1.40 1.71
C CYS A 87 -2.98 2.32 2.09
N VAL A 88 -3.57 3.04 1.13
CA VAL A 88 -4.73 3.91 1.39
C VAL A 88 -5.91 3.09 1.92
N LEU A 89 -6.20 1.94 1.34
CA LEU A 89 -7.27 1.04 1.78
C LEU A 89 -7.01 0.43 3.15
N ALA A 90 -5.75 0.06 3.45
CA ALA A 90 -5.38 -0.56 4.71
C ALA A 90 -5.35 0.41 5.90
N HIS A 91 -5.14 1.71 5.64
CA HIS A 91 -4.93 2.72 6.69
C HIS A 91 -6.09 3.70 6.89
N ASN A 92 -7.03 3.78 5.96
CA ASN A 92 -8.21 4.64 6.07
C ASN A 92 -9.46 3.82 6.38
N GLY A 93 -10.43 4.43 7.08
CA GLY A 93 -11.74 3.81 7.27
C GLY A 93 -12.41 3.50 5.93
N ARG A 94 -13.20 2.43 5.87
CA ARG A 94 -13.76 1.83 4.64
C ARG A 94 -14.22 2.84 3.58
N TYR A 95 -15.13 3.75 3.95
CA TYR A 95 -15.67 4.76 3.03
C TYR A 95 -14.65 5.82 2.60
N GLY A 96 -13.77 6.26 3.50
CA GLY A 96 -12.77 7.29 3.18
C GLY A 96 -11.61 6.75 2.35
N GLY A 97 -11.20 5.50 2.62
CA GLY A 97 -10.14 4.81 1.89
C GLY A 97 -10.53 4.45 0.47
N GLU A 98 -11.70 3.84 0.29
CA GLU A 98 -12.21 3.45 -1.05
C GLU A 98 -12.37 4.66 -1.97
N GLU A 99 -12.95 5.76 -1.44
CA GLU A 99 -13.15 6.98 -2.25
C GLU A 99 -11.81 7.63 -2.62
N THR A 100 -10.88 7.73 -1.67
CA THR A 100 -9.55 8.29 -1.93
C THR A 100 -8.80 7.43 -2.96
N ALA A 101 -8.82 6.11 -2.82
CA ALA A 101 -8.22 5.18 -3.75
C ALA A 101 -8.81 5.33 -5.16
N ARG A 102 -10.13 5.45 -5.26
CA ARG A 102 -10.84 5.65 -6.53
C ARG A 102 -10.42 6.94 -7.21
N LEU A 103 -10.45 8.06 -6.49
CA LEU A 103 -10.06 9.37 -7.02
C LEU A 103 -8.61 9.40 -7.50
N VAL A 104 -7.70 8.71 -6.79
CA VAL A 104 -6.29 8.59 -7.22
C VAL A 104 -6.19 7.82 -8.54
N LEU A 105 -6.88 6.68 -8.66
CA LEU A 105 -6.85 5.88 -9.89
C LEU A 105 -7.53 6.59 -11.07
N GLU A 106 -8.58 7.37 -10.84
CA GLU A 106 -9.25 8.19 -11.86
C GLU A 106 -8.32 9.21 -12.54
N THR A 107 -7.16 9.53 -11.93
CA THR A 107 -6.16 10.39 -12.57
C THR A 107 -5.37 9.73 -13.70
N VAL A 108 -5.42 8.39 -13.79
CA VAL A 108 -4.63 7.61 -14.76
C VAL A 108 -5.42 6.63 -15.61
N VAL A 109 -6.61 6.24 -15.16
CA VAL A 109 -7.50 5.29 -15.85
C VAL A 109 -8.93 5.83 -15.88
N HIS A 110 -9.75 5.23 -16.74
CA HIS A 110 -11.16 5.56 -16.83
C HIS A 110 -11.90 5.29 -15.49
N PRO A 111 -12.88 6.13 -15.08
CA PRO A 111 -13.58 5.98 -13.80
C PRO A 111 -14.22 4.61 -13.55
N THR A 112 -14.71 3.96 -14.61
CA THR A 112 -15.25 2.61 -14.54
C THR A 112 -14.21 1.59 -14.08
N VAL A 113 -12.99 1.69 -14.62
CA VAL A 113 -11.88 0.79 -14.31
C VAL A 113 -11.33 1.06 -12.91
N ALA A 114 -11.14 2.34 -12.55
CA ALA A 114 -10.75 2.75 -11.20
C ALA A 114 -11.69 2.16 -10.14
N LYS A 115 -13.01 2.31 -10.35
CA LYS A 115 -14.02 1.79 -9.42
C LYS A 115 -14.01 0.26 -9.32
N ALA A 116 -13.80 -0.45 -10.43
CA ALA A 116 -13.74 -1.90 -10.45
C ALA A 116 -12.50 -2.41 -9.70
N ALA A 117 -11.33 -1.81 -9.94
CA ALA A 117 -10.08 -2.15 -9.27
C ALA A 117 -10.16 -1.93 -7.75
N VAL A 118 -10.70 -0.78 -7.30
CA VAL A 118 -10.86 -0.50 -5.86
C VAL A 118 -11.78 -1.51 -5.18
N ARG A 119 -12.92 -1.85 -5.81
CA ARG A 119 -13.84 -2.87 -5.28
C ARG A 119 -13.16 -4.22 -5.14
N LEU A 120 -12.46 -4.66 -6.18
CA LEU A 120 -11.74 -5.94 -6.14
C LEU A 120 -10.72 -5.98 -4.99
N LEU A 121 -9.98 -4.89 -4.78
CA LEU A 121 -9.01 -4.80 -3.68
C LEU A 121 -9.71 -4.74 -2.32
N ALA A 122 -10.80 -3.98 -2.19
CA ALA A 122 -11.55 -3.84 -0.95
C ALA A 122 -12.23 -5.15 -0.53
N ASP A 123 -12.90 -5.82 -1.46
CA ASP A 123 -13.57 -7.12 -1.23
C ASP A 123 -12.57 -8.19 -0.78
N SER A 124 -11.33 -8.13 -1.28
CA SER A 124 -10.26 -9.06 -0.90
C SER A 124 -9.74 -8.89 0.53
N MET A 125 -10.07 -7.77 1.20
CA MET A 125 -9.77 -7.57 2.62
C MET A 125 -10.85 -8.18 3.53
N GLU A 126 -12.03 -8.46 3.00
CA GLU A 126 -13.17 -8.99 3.76
C GLU A 126 -13.28 -10.52 3.71
N SER A 127 -12.46 -11.16 2.88
CA SER A 127 -12.51 -12.59 2.57
C SER A 127 -11.46 -13.41 3.31
#